data_AF-A0A914XKI6-F1
#
_entry.id   AF-A0A914XKI6-F1
#
_cell.length_a   1.000
_cell.length_b   1.000
_cell.length_c   1.000
_cell.angle_alpha   90.00
_cell.angle_beta   90.00
_cell.angle_gamma   90.00
#
_symmetry.space_group_name_H-M   'P 1'
#
loop_
_entity.id
_entity.type
_entity.pdbx_description
1 polymer ?
#
loop_
_entity_poly.entity_id
_entity_poly.type
_entity_poly.pdbx_seq_one_letter_code
_entity_poly.pdbx_strand_id
1 'polypeptide(L)'
;MKFKLHPRLAKVLGIATETRPKIIEALWQYIKTHKLQDPNERDNINCDAYLEQIFNCRRMRFMEIPQRLQTLLHQPDPIVINHMITYVEGTDPKKTACYDIDVEIEDPLKQQMSQFVQTQANAAEISALDQRIYDTVEQINEWKTRRDFYLRFADNPQEFIQKWLVSQSKDLKTMTEVSGAPEVERKALYFHQPCIEEGVYRYIYSKVQQKRAELEQSLGVKNN
;
A
#
# COMPACT_ATOMS: atom_id res chain seq x y z
N MET A 1 -2.50 -19.08 24.62
CA MET A 1 -2.53 -20.40 25.28
C MET A 1 -1.27 -20.58 26.10
N LYS A 2 -1.41 -20.98 27.37
CA LYS A 2 -0.29 -21.29 28.25
C LYS A 2 0.12 -22.75 28.12
N PHE A 3 1.39 -23.02 28.39
CA PHE A 3 1.98 -24.35 28.38
C PHE A 3 2.57 -24.63 29.75
N LYS A 4 2.44 -25.88 30.20
CA LYS A 4 3.14 -26.39 31.37
C LYS A 4 4.55 -26.79 30.96
N LEU A 5 5.55 -26.24 31.66
CA LEU A 5 6.94 -26.54 31.37
C LEU A 5 7.33 -27.89 31.99
N HIS A 6 8.23 -28.61 31.33
CA HIS A 6 8.86 -29.78 31.92
C HIS A 6 9.50 -29.43 33.29
N PRO A 7 9.38 -30.26 34.35
CA PRO A 7 9.77 -29.88 35.71
C PRO A 7 11.21 -29.37 35.85
N ARG A 8 12.14 -29.92 35.06
CA ARG A 8 13.54 -29.46 35.03
C ARG A 8 13.66 -28.05 34.48
N LEU A 9 12.97 -27.75 33.38
CA LEU A 9 12.96 -26.43 32.77
C LEU A 9 12.24 -25.40 33.64
N ALA A 10 11.14 -25.81 34.28
CA ALA A 10 10.39 -24.96 35.21
C ALA A 10 11.24 -24.51 36.40
N LYS A 11 12.09 -25.39 36.95
CA LYS A 11 13.02 -25.05 38.04
C LYS A 11 14.10 -24.05 37.62
N VAL A 12 14.64 -24.19 36.40
CA VAL A 12 15.68 -23.29 35.89
C VAL A 12 15.11 -21.91 35.58
N LEU A 13 13.93 -21.85 34.95
CA LEU A 13 13.31 -20.58 34.57
C LEU A 13 12.49 -19.92 35.69
N GLY A 14 12.23 -20.63 36.79
CA GLY A 14 11.35 -20.16 37.87
C GLY A 14 9.87 -20.04 37.47
N ILE A 15 9.46 -20.69 36.37
CA ILE A 15 8.13 -20.55 35.78
C ILE A 15 7.52 -21.94 35.59
N ALA A 16 6.35 -22.18 36.18
CA ALA A 16 5.64 -23.46 36.04
C ALA A 16 4.73 -23.51 34.79
N THR A 17 4.04 -22.40 34.48
CA THR A 17 3.05 -22.37 33.39
C THR A 17 2.95 -20.97 32.79
N GLU A 18 3.31 -20.82 31.51
CA GLU A 18 3.30 -19.53 30.82
C GLU A 18 3.05 -19.65 29.32
N THR A 19 2.88 -18.52 28.64
CA THR A 19 2.78 -18.47 27.17
C THR A 19 4.14 -18.70 26.50
N ARG A 20 4.15 -19.29 25.29
CA ARG A 20 5.38 -19.59 24.54
C ARG A 20 6.32 -18.37 24.39
N PRO A 21 5.85 -17.15 24.06
CA PRO A 21 6.73 -15.97 23.97
C PRO A 21 7.41 -15.64 25.30
N LYS A 22 6.67 -15.65 26.41
CA LYS A 22 7.22 -15.39 27.76
C LYS A 22 8.23 -16.45 28.19
N ILE A 23 8.01 -17.72 27.83
CA ILE A 23 8.96 -18.80 28.13
C ILE A 23 10.27 -18.59 27.36
N ILE A 24 10.19 -18.23 26.08
CA ILE A 24 11.38 -17.91 25.26
C ILE A 24 12.11 -16.69 25.84
N GLU A 25 11.37 -15.66 26.26
CA GLU A 25 11.93 -14.48 26.90
C GLU A 25 12.66 -14.81 28.20
N ALA A 26 12.03 -15.59 29.10
CA ALA A 26 12.64 -16.04 30.35
C ALA A 26 13.90 -16.88 30.10
N LEU A 27 13.87 -17.79 29.11
CA LEU A 27 15.04 -18.56 28.70
C LEU A 27 16.16 -17.65 28.17
N TRP A 28 15.80 -16.63 27.40
CA TRP A 28 16.75 -15.65 26.89
C TRP A 28 17.37 -14.80 28.00
N GLN A 29 16.57 -14.39 28.98
CA GLN A 29 17.05 -13.72 30.18
C GLN A 29 18.02 -14.61 30.97
N TYR A 30 17.72 -15.89 31.14
CA TYR A 30 18.63 -16.86 31.77
C TYR A 30 19.97 -16.94 31.02
N ILE A 31 19.94 -17.13 29.70
CA ILE A 31 21.14 -17.20 28.84
C ILE A 31 22.01 -15.95 28.99
N LYS A 32 21.40 -14.77 29.01
CA LYS A 32 22.10 -13.48 29.19
C LYS A 32 22.72 -13.34 30.57
N THR A 33 21.96 -13.62 31.63
CA THR A 33 22.43 -13.49 33.02
C THR A 33 23.62 -14.42 33.30
N HIS A 34 23.60 -15.62 32.74
CA HIS A 34 24.65 -16.63 32.90
C HIS A 34 25.77 -16.53 31.84
N LYS A 35 25.72 -15.54 30.93
CA LYS A 35 26.71 -15.31 29.86
C LYS A 35 26.98 -16.57 29.02
N LEU A 36 25.93 -17.31 28.69
CA LEU A 36 25.99 -18.59 27.98
C LEU A 36 26.10 -18.42 26.45
N GLN A 37 25.99 -17.20 25.93
CA GLN A 37 26.21 -16.91 24.52
C GLN A 37 27.72 -16.95 24.20
N ASP A 38 28.08 -17.61 23.11
CA ASP A 38 29.48 -17.70 22.69
C ASP A 38 30.00 -16.33 22.22
N PRO A 39 31.15 -15.85 22.74
CA PRO A 39 31.69 -14.54 22.38
C PRO A 39 32.17 -14.47 20.92
N ASN A 40 32.59 -15.60 20.34
CA ASN A 40 33.10 -15.67 18.97
C ASN A 40 31.97 -15.94 17.96
N GLU A 41 31.00 -16.77 18.35
CA GLU A 41 29.86 -17.15 17.50
C GLU A 41 28.53 -16.81 18.17
N ARG A 42 28.05 -15.57 18.00
CA ARG A 42 26.85 -15.06 18.70
C ARG A 42 25.55 -15.84 18.43
N ASP A 43 25.51 -16.65 17.38
CA ASP A 43 24.36 -17.51 17.08
C ASP A 43 24.34 -18.81 17.91
N ASN A 44 25.46 -19.14 18.56
CA ASN A 44 25.62 -20.33 19.37
C ASN A 44 25.52 -20.04 20.87
N ILE A 45 24.87 -20.97 21.57
CA ILE A 45 24.68 -20.95 23.01
C ILE A 45 25.38 -22.18 23.58
N ASN A 46 26.30 -21.94 24.51
CA ASN A 46 26.99 -22.95 25.28
C ASN A 46 26.12 -23.29 26.50
N CYS A 47 25.51 -24.48 26.47
CA CYS A 47 24.61 -24.91 27.53
C CYS A 47 25.41 -25.19 28.80
N ASP A 48 24.96 -24.64 29.93
CA ASP A 48 25.50 -25.00 31.24
C ASP A 48 25.00 -26.39 31.67
N ALA A 49 25.44 -26.87 32.84
CA ALA A 49 25.08 -28.19 33.33
C ALA A 49 23.56 -28.41 33.46
N TYR A 50 22.78 -27.34 33.70
CA TYR A 50 21.33 -27.42 33.82
C TYR A 50 20.65 -27.47 32.45
N LEU A 51 21.05 -26.62 31.51
CA LEU A 51 20.53 -26.62 30.15
C LEU A 51 20.94 -27.87 29.37
N GLU A 52 22.15 -28.40 29.60
CA GLU A 52 22.60 -29.67 29.00
C GLU A 52 21.70 -30.83 29.44
N GLN A 53 21.30 -30.88 30.72
CA GLN A 53 20.37 -31.90 31.23
C GLN A 53 18.92 -31.79 30.71
N ILE A 54 18.54 -30.62 30.19
CA ILE A 54 17.20 -30.34 29.68
C ILE A 54 17.14 -30.59 28.17
N PHE A 55 18.08 -29.99 27.42
CA PHE A 55 18.11 -30.04 25.97
C PHE A 55 18.95 -31.21 25.42
N ASN A 56 19.66 -31.93 26.28
CA ASN A 56 20.58 -33.02 25.93
C ASN A 56 21.61 -32.60 24.88
N CYS A 57 22.11 -31.37 24.97
CA CYS A 57 23.12 -30.83 24.08
C CYS A 57 24.06 -29.87 24.83
N ARG A 58 25.36 -29.96 24.52
CA ARG A 58 26.37 -29.02 25.05
C ARG A 58 26.35 -27.67 24.37
N ARG A 59 26.00 -27.64 23.09
CA ARG A 59 25.96 -26.44 22.25
C ARG A 59 24.75 -26.50 21.34
N MET A 60 24.04 -25.39 21.21
CA MET A 60 22.87 -25.28 20.34
C MET A 60 22.82 -23.90 19.67
N ARG A 61 22.21 -23.83 18.49
CA ARG A 61 21.95 -22.55 17.82
C ARG A 61 20.67 -21.90 18.34
N PHE A 62 20.62 -20.58 18.35
CA PHE A 62 19.43 -19.84 18.77
C PHE A 62 18.17 -20.23 17.97
N MET A 63 18.31 -20.48 16.66
CA MET A 63 17.21 -20.93 15.78
C MET A 63 16.65 -22.33 16.15
N GLU A 64 17.41 -23.15 16.88
CA GLU A 64 16.98 -24.50 17.27
C GLU A 64 16.15 -24.50 18.56
N ILE A 65 16.20 -23.41 19.33
CA ILE A 65 15.48 -23.27 20.61
C ILE A 65 13.96 -23.50 20.44
N PRO A 66 13.25 -22.87 19.48
CA PRO A 66 11.81 -23.04 19.39
C PRO A 66 11.36 -24.48 19.15
N GLN A 67 12.14 -25.25 18.40
CA GLN A 67 11.88 -26.67 18.11
C GLN A 67 12.20 -27.55 19.32
N ARG A 68 13.38 -27.36 19.94
CA ARG A 68 13.77 -28.11 21.15
C ARG A 68 12.87 -27.79 22.34
N LEU A 69 12.36 -26.55 22.43
CA LEU A 69 11.43 -26.15 23.47
C LEU A 69 10.06 -26.83 23.30
N GLN A 70 9.61 -27.05 22.06
CA GLN A 70 8.31 -27.66 21.79
C GLN A 70 8.13 -29.04 22.44
N THR A 71 9.19 -29.85 22.53
CA THR A 71 9.14 -31.18 23.18
C THR A 71 9.07 -31.10 24.70
N LEU A 72 9.38 -29.94 25.29
CA LEU A 72 9.38 -29.69 26.73
C LEU A 72 8.12 -28.95 27.20
N LEU A 73 7.27 -28.50 26.27
CA LEU A 73 6.02 -27.81 26.54
C LEU A 73 4.85 -28.78 26.47
N HIS A 74 4.17 -28.95 27.59
CA HIS A 74 3.00 -29.81 27.75
C HIS A 74 1.73 -28.95 27.85
N GLN A 75 0.57 -29.53 27.57
CA GLN A 75 -0.68 -28.87 27.90
C GLN A 75 -0.80 -28.70 29.43
N PRO A 76 -1.38 -27.59 29.92
CA PRO A 76 -1.66 -27.42 31.34
C PRO A 76 -2.47 -28.60 31.90
N ASP A 77 -2.15 -29.04 33.12
CA ASP A 77 -2.89 -30.13 33.75
C ASP A 77 -4.34 -29.69 33.99
N PRO A 78 -5.32 -30.60 33.81
CA PRO A 78 -6.70 -30.31 34.14
C PRO A 78 -6.89 -30.10 35.64
N ILE A 79 -7.83 -29.24 36.03
CA ILE A 79 -8.24 -29.09 37.42
C ILE A 79 -9.05 -30.32 37.83
N VAL A 80 -8.51 -31.16 38.72
CA VAL A 80 -9.17 -32.38 39.22
C VAL A 80 -9.72 -32.11 40.63
N ILE A 81 -11.04 -32.16 40.78
CA ILE A 81 -11.72 -31.97 42.08
C ILE A 81 -12.23 -33.33 42.57
N ASN A 82 -11.58 -33.88 43.60
CA ASN A 82 -11.99 -35.12 44.23
C ASN A 82 -12.90 -34.83 45.44
N HIS A 83 -14.19 -35.16 45.33
CA HIS A 83 -15.17 -35.03 46.41
C HIS A 83 -15.64 -36.41 46.88
N MET A 84 -15.36 -36.74 48.14
CA MET A 84 -15.84 -37.99 48.76
C MET A 84 -17.16 -37.73 49.49
N ILE A 85 -18.22 -38.37 49.03
CA ILE A 85 -19.54 -38.30 49.65
C ILE A 85 -19.50 -39.12 50.95
N THR A 86 -19.66 -38.47 52.10
CA THR A 86 -19.81 -39.14 53.39
C THR A 86 -21.25 -39.01 53.87
N TYR A 87 -21.95 -40.14 53.97
CA TYR A 87 -23.30 -40.20 54.53
C TYR A 87 -23.20 -40.63 56.00
N VAL A 88 -23.57 -39.74 56.92
CA VAL A 88 -23.72 -40.04 58.34
C VAL A 88 -25.17 -39.73 58.70
N GLU A 89 -25.92 -40.75 59.15
CA GLU A 89 -27.31 -40.61 59.59
C GLU A 89 -27.40 -39.52 60.66
N GLY A 90 -28.18 -38.46 60.38
CA GLY A 90 -28.45 -37.37 61.32
C GLY A 90 -27.67 -36.06 61.10
N THR A 91 -26.74 -35.98 60.14
CA THR A 91 -26.08 -34.72 59.76
C THR A 91 -26.54 -34.21 58.40
N ASP A 92 -26.87 -32.92 58.35
CA ASP A 92 -27.34 -32.19 57.15
C ASP A 92 -26.36 -32.39 55.97
N PRO A 93 -26.78 -32.91 54.81
CA PRO A 93 -25.88 -33.28 53.70
C PRO A 93 -25.23 -32.09 52.97
N LYS A 94 -25.42 -30.86 53.44
CA LYS A 94 -24.99 -29.63 52.78
C LYS A 94 -23.60 -29.16 53.20
N LYS A 95 -22.58 -30.01 53.06
CA LYS A 95 -21.18 -29.54 53.10
C LYS A 95 -20.78 -29.07 51.70
N THR A 96 -21.09 -27.82 51.38
CA THR A 96 -20.62 -27.17 50.15
C THR A 96 -19.09 -27.01 50.22
N ALA A 97 -18.35 -27.74 49.40
CA ALA A 97 -16.93 -27.49 49.19
C ALA A 97 -16.78 -26.32 48.21
N CYS A 98 -16.25 -25.20 48.68
CA CYS A 98 -15.95 -24.04 47.85
C CYS A 98 -14.49 -24.13 47.37
N TYR A 99 -14.27 -23.91 46.08
CA TYR A 99 -12.95 -23.88 45.46
C TYR A 99 -12.76 -22.53 44.78
N ASP A 100 -11.75 -21.78 45.20
CA ASP A 100 -11.34 -20.55 44.52
C ASP A 100 -10.40 -20.92 43.37
N ILE A 101 -10.76 -20.51 42.16
CA ILE A 101 -9.99 -20.77 40.94
C ILE A 101 -9.65 -19.43 40.30
N ASP A 102 -8.37 -19.10 40.25
CA ASP A 102 -7.88 -17.92 39.55
C ASP A 102 -7.99 -18.13 38.03
N VAL A 103 -8.78 -17.29 37.37
CA VAL A 103 -8.97 -17.30 35.91
C VAL A 103 -8.32 -16.06 35.33
N GLU A 104 -7.41 -16.26 34.37
CA GLU A 104 -6.88 -15.15 33.60
C GLU A 104 -7.91 -14.68 32.57
N ILE A 105 -8.32 -13.43 32.70
CA ILE A 105 -9.24 -12.75 31.79
C ILE A 105 -8.40 -11.93 30.81
N GLU A 106 -8.81 -11.89 29.55
CA GLU A 106 -8.18 -11.02 28.55
C GLU A 106 -8.38 -9.55 28.93
N ASP A 107 -7.35 -8.72 28.71
CA ASP A 107 -7.38 -7.31 29.07
C ASP A 107 -8.55 -6.58 28.34
N PRO A 108 -9.55 -6.06 29.06
CA PRO A 108 -10.69 -5.39 28.44
C PRO A 108 -10.28 -4.16 27.60
N LEU A 109 -9.12 -3.55 27.86
CA LEU A 109 -8.59 -2.46 27.04
C LEU A 109 -8.24 -2.92 25.62
N LYS A 110 -7.78 -4.15 25.42
CA LYS A 110 -7.50 -4.66 24.07
C LYS A 110 -8.74 -4.70 23.20
N GLN A 111 -9.87 -5.09 23.80
CA GLN A 111 -11.14 -5.14 23.09
C GLN A 111 -11.61 -3.72 22.71
N GLN A 112 -11.46 -2.76 23.63
CA GLN A 112 -11.78 -1.35 23.37
C GLN A 112 -10.88 -0.74 22.28
N MET A 113 -9.57 -1.00 22.33
CA MET A 113 -8.64 -0.54 21.30
C MET A 113 -8.96 -1.15 19.93
N SER A 114 -9.30 -2.43 19.87
CA SER A 114 -9.70 -3.08 18.62
C SER A 114 -10.98 -2.47 18.04
N GLN A 115 -11.96 -2.16 18.89
CA GLN A 115 -13.19 -1.49 18.48
C GLN A 115 -12.90 -0.07 17.98
N PHE A 116 -12.03 0.67 18.66
CA PHE A 116 -11.62 2.01 18.24
C PHE A 116 -10.98 2.01 16.84
N VAL A 117 -10.06 1.07 16.57
CA VAL A 117 -9.41 0.95 15.25
C VAL A 117 -10.40 0.55 14.15
N GLN A 118 -11.37 -0.29 14.46
CA GLN A 118 -12.41 -0.72 13.50
C GLN A 118 -13.47 0.35 13.27
N THR A 119 -13.60 1.33 14.16
CA THR A 119 -14.57 2.42 14.03
C THR A 119 -14.05 3.43 13.01
N GLN A 120 -14.18 3.12 11.72
CA GLN A 120 -14.06 4.07 10.62
C GLN A 120 -15.32 4.94 10.46
N ALA A 121 -16.00 5.28 11.56
CA ALA A 121 -17.32 5.92 11.51
C ALA A 121 -17.34 7.22 10.68
N ASN A 122 -16.20 7.89 10.55
CA ASN A 122 -16.11 9.19 9.90
C ASN A 122 -15.45 9.16 8.52
N ALA A 123 -14.93 8.01 8.07
CA ALA A 123 -14.19 7.94 6.80
C ALA A 123 -15.10 8.26 5.59
N ALA A 124 -16.33 7.76 5.61
CA ALA A 124 -17.32 8.04 4.56
C ALA A 124 -17.77 9.51 4.55
N GLU A 125 -17.95 10.12 5.73
CA GLU A 125 -18.33 11.52 5.86
C GLU A 125 -17.20 12.45 5.39
N ILE A 126 -15.95 12.17 5.76
CA ILE A 126 -14.78 12.90 5.29
C ILE A 126 -14.69 12.84 3.76
N SER A 127 -14.84 11.64 3.17
CA SER A 127 -14.82 11.50 1.71
C SER A 127 -15.95 12.27 1.02
N ALA A 128 -17.13 12.34 1.61
CA ALA A 128 -18.25 13.12 1.08
C ALA A 128 -18.00 14.63 1.18
N LEU A 129 -17.35 15.09 2.26
CA LEU A 129 -16.93 16.48 2.40
C LEU A 129 -15.84 16.85 1.39
N ASP A 130 -14.87 15.97 1.16
CA ASP A 130 -13.82 16.18 0.16
C ASP A 130 -14.40 16.31 -1.25
N GLN A 131 -15.38 15.48 -1.62
CA GLN A 131 -16.07 15.60 -2.91
C GLN A 131 -16.80 16.95 -3.03
N ARG A 132 -17.49 17.38 -1.97
CA ARG A 132 -18.16 18.70 -1.97
C ARG A 132 -17.18 19.85 -2.12
N ILE A 133 -16.01 19.77 -1.49
CA ILE A 133 -14.95 20.76 -1.65
C ILE A 133 -14.51 20.82 -3.11
N TYR A 134 -14.26 19.66 -3.73
CA TYR A 134 -13.88 19.57 -5.13
C TYR A 134 -14.92 20.23 -6.04
N ASP A 135 -16.18 19.84 -5.92
CA ASP A 135 -17.28 20.36 -6.76
C ASP A 135 -17.45 21.89 -6.60
N THR A 136 -17.24 22.39 -5.38
CA THR A 136 -17.32 23.83 -5.09
C THR A 136 -16.17 24.59 -5.73
N VAL A 137 -14.95 24.05 -5.66
CA VAL A 137 -13.76 24.66 -6.28
C VAL A 137 -13.88 24.68 -7.80
N GLU A 138 -14.39 23.61 -8.41
CA GLU A 138 -14.64 23.55 -9.85
C GLU A 138 -15.63 24.64 -10.28
N GLN A 139 -16.76 24.77 -9.57
CA GLN A 139 -17.73 25.83 -9.82
C GLN A 139 -17.09 27.22 -9.68
N ILE A 140 -16.32 27.47 -8.63
CA ILE A 140 -15.63 28.77 -8.44
C ILE A 140 -14.72 29.09 -9.64
N ASN A 141 -13.99 28.11 -10.15
CA ASN A 141 -13.11 28.29 -11.31
C ASN A 141 -13.90 28.58 -12.59
N GLU A 142 -15.04 27.91 -12.79
CA GLU A 142 -15.95 28.21 -13.91
C GLU A 142 -16.49 29.65 -13.81
N TRP A 143 -17.01 30.04 -12.65
CA TRP A 143 -17.51 31.39 -12.40
C TRP A 143 -16.42 32.45 -12.58
N LYS A 144 -15.20 32.18 -12.10
CA LYS A 144 -14.04 33.05 -12.31
C LYS A 144 -13.73 33.22 -13.79
N THR A 145 -13.66 32.13 -14.54
CA THR A 145 -13.36 32.15 -15.98
C THR A 145 -14.42 32.95 -16.73
N ARG A 146 -15.70 32.72 -16.42
CA ARG A 146 -16.83 33.45 -17.00
C ARG A 146 -16.81 34.94 -16.65
N ARG A 147 -16.53 35.29 -15.40
CA ARG A 147 -16.38 36.68 -14.97
C ARG A 147 -15.22 37.36 -15.71
N ASP A 148 -14.05 36.74 -15.73
CA ASP A 148 -12.86 37.29 -16.38
C ASP A 148 -13.08 37.46 -17.89
N PHE A 149 -13.84 36.56 -18.53
CA PHE A 149 -14.27 36.71 -19.93
C PHE A 149 -15.10 37.99 -20.15
N TYR A 150 -16.17 38.19 -19.35
CA TYR A 150 -17.03 39.36 -19.51
C TYR A 150 -16.33 40.67 -19.13
N LEU A 151 -15.43 40.65 -18.14
CA LEU A 151 -14.62 41.82 -17.79
C LEU A 151 -13.72 42.25 -18.95
N ARG A 152 -13.01 41.30 -19.58
CA ARG A 152 -12.17 41.62 -20.75
C ARG A 152 -12.98 42.18 -21.92
N PHE A 153 -14.19 41.67 -22.13
CA PHE A 153 -15.11 42.21 -23.14
C PHE A 153 -15.55 43.64 -22.80
N ALA A 154 -15.88 43.91 -21.53
CA ALA A 154 -16.32 45.23 -21.09
C ALA A 154 -15.19 46.30 -21.15
N ASP A 155 -13.96 45.91 -20.84
CA ASP A 155 -12.80 46.81 -20.83
C ASP A 155 -12.40 47.26 -22.25
N ASN A 156 -12.27 46.33 -23.20
CA ASN A 156 -11.96 46.64 -24.60
C ASN A 156 -12.67 45.67 -25.57
N PRO A 157 -13.93 45.96 -25.96
CA PRO A 157 -14.73 45.03 -26.74
C PRO A 157 -14.17 44.79 -28.14
N GLN A 158 -13.58 45.81 -28.79
CA GLN A 158 -13.08 45.68 -30.16
C GLN A 158 -11.89 44.72 -30.23
N GLU A 159 -10.87 44.95 -29.39
CA GLU A 159 -9.69 44.10 -29.36
C GLU A 159 -10.04 42.69 -28.86
N PHE A 160 -10.93 42.59 -27.89
CA PHE A 160 -11.42 41.31 -27.38
C PHE A 160 -12.10 40.49 -28.48
N ILE A 161 -13.07 41.06 -29.23
CA ILE A 161 -13.78 40.35 -30.30
C ILE A 161 -12.79 39.89 -31.36
N GLN A 162 -11.81 40.73 -31.74
CA GLN A 162 -10.80 40.35 -32.72
C GLN A 162 -9.97 39.15 -32.24
N LYS A 163 -9.45 39.19 -31.01
CA LYS A 163 -8.68 38.08 -30.41
C LYS A 163 -9.55 36.83 -30.27
N TRP A 164 -10.81 37.00 -29.89
CA TRP A 164 -11.78 35.91 -29.73
C TRP A 164 -12.06 35.21 -31.06
N LEU A 165 -12.31 35.95 -32.14
CA LEU A 165 -12.50 35.40 -33.48
C LEU A 165 -11.28 34.63 -33.97
N VAL A 166 -10.08 35.15 -33.70
CA VAL A 166 -8.81 34.46 -34.04
C VAL A 166 -8.67 33.17 -33.24
N SER A 167 -8.97 33.19 -31.93
CA SER A 167 -8.94 32.00 -31.07
C SER A 167 -9.93 30.94 -31.57
N GLN A 168 -11.20 31.30 -31.74
CA GLN A 168 -12.24 30.37 -32.20
C GLN A 168 -11.94 29.81 -33.60
N SER A 169 -11.38 30.62 -34.50
CA SER A 169 -10.97 30.14 -35.83
C SER A 169 -9.82 29.14 -35.74
N LYS A 170 -8.86 29.36 -34.83
CA LYS A 170 -7.75 28.43 -34.59
C LYS A 170 -8.25 27.13 -33.97
N ASP A 171 -9.09 27.21 -32.94
CA ASP A 171 -9.63 26.04 -32.25
C ASP A 171 -10.45 25.18 -33.22
N LEU A 172 -11.27 25.80 -34.08
CA LEU A 172 -12.03 25.11 -35.11
C LEU A 172 -11.10 24.40 -36.12
N LYS A 173 -10.02 25.05 -36.59
CA LYS A 173 -9.05 24.42 -37.48
C LYS A 173 -8.37 23.22 -36.83
N THR A 174 -8.03 23.32 -35.54
CA THR A 174 -7.44 22.22 -34.78
C THR A 174 -8.42 21.05 -34.66
N MET A 175 -9.70 21.31 -34.40
CA MET A 175 -10.71 20.25 -34.28
C MET A 175 -11.07 19.58 -35.61
N THR A 176 -10.98 20.31 -36.72
CA THR A 176 -11.39 19.83 -38.05
C THR A 176 -10.23 19.34 -38.92
N GLU A 177 -8.99 19.45 -38.42
CA GLU A 177 -7.73 19.18 -39.16
C GLU A 177 -7.61 19.98 -40.49
N VAL A 178 -8.47 20.99 -40.68
CA VAL A 178 -8.45 21.85 -41.87
C VAL A 178 -7.19 22.69 -41.84
N SER A 179 -6.28 22.35 -42.76
CA SER A 179 -5.02 23.04 -42.94
C SER A 179 -5.15 24.19 -43.94
N GLY A 180 -4.31 25.21 -43.77
CA GLY A 180 -4.27 26.36 -44.66
C GLY A 180 -5.11 27.55 -44.20
N ALA A 181 -4.92 28.66 -44.88
CA ALA A 181 -5.65 29.90 -44.65
C ALA A 181 -6.07 30.46 -46.01
N PRO A 182 -7.24 30.04 -46.54
CA PRO A 182 -7.62 30.34 -47.92
C PRO A 182 -7.67 31.85 -48.21
N GLU A 183 -8.08 32.66 -47.23
CA GLU A 183 -8.07 34.12 -47.35
C GLU A 183 -6.67 34.75 -47.37
N VAL A 184 -5.68 34.10 -46.75
CA VAL A 184 -4.28 34.54 -46.82
C VAL A 184 -3.68 34.12 -48.15
N GLU A 185 -3.91 32.87 -48.55
CA GLU A 185 -3.46 32.28 -49.82
C GLU A 185 -4.02 33.01 -51.04
N ARG A 186 -5.19 33.67 -50.92
CA ARG A 186 -5.78 34.50 -51.97
C ARG A 186 -5.01 35.80 -52.25
N LYS A 187 -4.20 36.28 -51.31
CA LYS A 187 -3.51 37.58 -51.43
C LYS A 187 -2.15 37.42 -52.11
N ALA A 188 -1.82 38.30 -53.06
CA ALA A 188 -0.54 38.27 -53.78
C ALA A 188 0.69 38.27 -52.85
N LEU A 189 0.62 38.96 -51.71
CA LEU A 189 1.69 39.00 -50.71
C LEU A 189 2.07 37.62 -50.16
N TYR A 190 1.13 36.65 -50.12
CA TYR A 190 1.41 35.29 -49.69
C TYR A 190 2.49 34.63 -50.57
N PHE A 191 2.48 34.92 -51.88
CA PHE A 191 3.43 34.36 -52.83
C PHE A 191 4.81 35.04 -52.82
N HIS A 192 5.01 36.06 -51.98
CA HIS A 192 6.31 36.71 -51.78
C HIS A 192 7.08 36.12 -50.59
N GLN A 193 6.63 34.98 -50.04
CA GLN A 193 7.31 34.33 -48.93
C GLN A 193 8.58 33.58 -49.41
N PRO A 194 9.66 33.52 -48.60
CA PRO A 194 10.91 32.88 -48.98
C PRO A 194 10.78 31.40 -49.39
N CYS A 195 9.81 30.68 -48.83
CA CYS A 195 9.55 29.28 -49.14
C CYS A 195 8.89 29.05 -50.51
N ILE A 196 8.34 30.10 -51.13
CA ILE A 196 7.59 29.98 -52.39
C ILE A 196 8.53 29.68 -53.55
N GLU A 197 9.73 30.28 -53.58
CA GLU A 197 10.72 30.00 -54.62
C GLU A 197 11.13 28.52 -54.63
N GLU A 198 11.46 27.97 -53.46
CA GLU A 198 11.73 26.54 -53.30
C GLU A 198 10.52 25.68 -53.67
N GLY A 199 9.32 26.10 -53.27
CA GLY A 199 8.06 25.45 -53.62
C GLY A 199 7.83 25.39 -55.14
N VAL A 200 8.13 26.47 -55.86
CA VAL A 200 8.04 26.54 -57.33
C VAL A 200 9.05 25.59 -57.98
N TYR A 201 10.30 25.54 -57.50
CA TYR A 201 11.29 24.60 -58.01
C TYR A 201 10.85 23.14 -57.83
N ARG A 202 10.37 22.79 -56.63
CA ARG A 202 9.84 21.45 -56.32
C ARG A 202 8.66 21.10 -57.23
N TYR A 203 7.73 22.06 -57.42
CA TYR A 203 6.58 21.89 -58.30
C TYR A 203 6.99 21.68 -59.76
N ILE A 204 7.86 22.54 -60.30
CA ILE A 204 8.35 22.43 -61.69
C ILE A 204 9.07 21.10 -61.88
N TYR A 205 9.97 20.72 -60.98
CA TYR A 205 10.68 19.43 -61.04
C TYR A 205 9.68 18.26 -61.09
N SER A 206 8.73 18.23 -60.15
CA SER A 206 7.69 17.20 -60.12
C SER A 206 6.87 17.17 -61.41
N LYS A 207 6.51 18.33 -61.96
CA LYS A 207 5.72 18.44 -63.19
C LYS A 207 6.50 17.96 -64.41
N VAL A 208 7.80 18.26 -64.48
CA VAL A 208 8.70 17.77 -65.54
C VAL A 208 8.82 16.24 -65.46
N GLN A 209 9.02 15.66 -64.28
CA GLN A 209 9.07 14.20 -64.12
C GLN A 209 7.74 13.54 -64.50
N GLN A 210 6.60 14.14 -64.11
CA GLN A 210 5.28 13.66 -64.52
C GLN A 210 5.14 13.65 -66.05
N LYS A 211 5.49 14.75 -66.72
CA LYS A 211 5.41 14.85 -68.19
C LYS A 211 6.36 13.92 -68.91
N ARG A 212 7.56 13.73 -68.36
CA ARG A 212 8.52 12.74 -68.86
C ARG A 212 7.96 11.33 -68.76
N ALA A 213 7.38 10.96 -67.62
CA ALA A 213 6.76 9.64 -67.44
C ALA A 213 5.58 9.42 -68.40
N GLU A 214 4.72 10.43 -68.59
CA GLU A 214 3.62 10.39 -69.58
C GLU A 214 4.16 10.16 -71.01
N LEU A 215 5.25 10.84 -71.39
CA LEU A 215 5.89 10.70 -72.69
C LEU A 215 6.56 9.33 -72.88
N GLU A 216 7.35 8.87 -71.91
CA GLU A 216 7.98 7.55 -71.93
C GLU A 216 6.93 6.43 -72.04
N GLN A 217 5.80 6.57 -71.33
CA GLN A 217 4.67 5.66 -71.45
C GLN A 217 4.03 5.69 -72.85
N SER A 218 3.87 6.88 -73.43
CA SER A 218 3.27 7.04 -74.76
C SER A 218 4.17 6.56 -75.92
N LEU A 219 5.48 6.67 -75.76
CA LEU A 219 6.48 6.31 -76.77
C LEU A 219 6.97 4.85 -76.64
N GLY A 220 6.50 4.12 -75.62
CA GLY A 220 6.86 2.71 -75.39
C GLY A 220 8.33 2.49 -75.00
N VAL A 221 9.05 3.55 -74.65
CA VAL A 221 10.46 3.47 -74.25
C VAL A 221 10.51 3.08 -72.77
N LYS A 222 10.71 1.79 -72.48
CA LYS A 222 11.09 1.35 -71.14
C LYS A 222 12.55 1.72 -70.90
N ASN A 223 12.83 2.49 -69.84
CA ASN A 223 14.20 2.69 -69.36
C ASN A 223 14.79 1.32 -68.96
N ASN A 224 15.96 0.97 -69.53
CA ASN A 224 16.88 0.00 -68.93
C ASN A 224 17.57 0.63 -67.72
#